data_AF-A0A4R6VB89-F1
#
_entry.id   AF-A0A4R6VB89-F1
#
_cell.length_a   1.000
_cell.length_b   1.000
_cell.length_c   1.000
_cell.angle_alpha   90.00
_cell.angle_beta   90.00
_cell.angle_gamma   90.00
#
_symmetry.space_group_name_H-M   'P 1'
#
loop_
_entity.id
_entity.type
_entity.pdbx_description
1 polymer ?
#
loop_
_entity_poly.entity_id
_entity_poly.type
_entity_poly.pdbx_seq_one_letter_code
_entity_poly.pdbx_strand_id
1 'polypeptide(L)'
;MKKTILILSLFILSGCVDPFLLSYGGSHLIHNMQYWEHIDTKEEASLKTKNDCFDKVTQNNPFSRDKYGQCLYEQGYRFRTNNLLYCFWYMPEKCKDYNKFR
;
A
#
# COMPACT_ATOMS: atom_id res chain seq x y z
N MET A 1 12.00 23.53 30.13
CA MET A 1 12.56 22.40 29.36
C MET A 1 12.29 21.01 29.95
N LYS A 2 12.01 20.85 31.26
CA LYS A 2 11.68 19.53 31.84
C LYS A 2 10.21 19.10 31.64
N LYS A 3 9.27 20.05 31.53
CA LYS A 3 7.83 19.78 31.39
C LYS A 3 7.45 19.20 30.01
N THR A 4 8.17 19.55 28.95
CA THR A 4 7.95 19.03 27.59
C THR A 4 8.39 17.57 27.43
N ILE A 5 9.46 17.17 28.11
CA ILE A 5 9.95 15.78 28.11
C ILE A 5 8.92 14.84 28.74
N LEU A 6 8.25 15.30 29.81
CA LEU A 6 7.25 14.51 30.52
C LEU A 6 6.01 14.21 29.66
N ILE A 7 5.58 15.18 28.84
CA ILE A 7 4.45 15.03 27.91
C ILE A 7 4.82 14.06 26.79
N LEU A 8 6.05 14.14 26.26
CA LEU A 8 6.52 13.25 25.20
C LEU A 8 6.60 11.78 25.67
N SER A 9 7.02 11.55 26.93
CA SER A 9 7.05 10.21 27.52
C SER A 9 5.67 9.62 27.80
N LEU A 10 4.66 10.46 28.04
CA LEU A 10 3.28 10.01 28.25
C LEU A 10 2.66 9.40 26.99
N PHE A 11 3.01 9.92 25.80
CA PHE A 11 2.55 9.34 24.51
C PHE A 11 3.11 7.95 24.22
N ILE A 12 4.30 7.63 24.75
CA ILE A 12 4.95 6.33 24.57
C ILE A 12 4.38 5.29 25.57
N LEU A 13 4.02 5.73 26.77
CA LEU A 13 3.49 4.89 27.84
C LEU A 13 1.98 4.64 27.76
N SER A 14 1.21 5.49 27.07
CA SER A 14 -0.24 5.37 26.97
C SER A 14 -0.73 4.45 25.84
N GLY A 15 0.17 3.82 25.08
CA GLY A 15 -0.22 2.96 23.95
C GLY A 15 -1.05 3.70 22.88
N CYS A 16 -1.07 5.04 22.87
CA CYS A 16 -1.95 5.82 22.00
C CYS A 16 -1.55 5.83 20.52
N VAL A 17 -0.44 5.17 20.18
CA VAL A 17 -0.10 4.88 18.80
C VAL A 17 -0.07 3.37 18.64
N ASP A 18 -1.13 2.69 19.10
CA ASP A 18 -1.23 1.26 18.89
C ASP A 18 -1.47 1.00 17.40
N PRO A 19 -0.52 0.41 16.70
CA PRO A 19 -0.66 0.09 15.29
C PRO A 19 -1.65 -1.08 15.15
N PHE A 20 -2.10 -1.63 16.29
CA PHE A 20 -3.25 -2.52 16.40
C PHE A 20 -4.58 -1.91 15.97
N LEU A 21 -4.78 -0.58 16.04
CA LEU A 21 -6.08 0.00 15.67
C LEU A 21 -6.45 -0.30 14.21
N LEU A 22 -5.45 -0.37 13.33
CA LEU A 22 -5.63 -0.78 11.93
C LEU A 22 -5.84 -2.29 11.76
N SER A 23 -5.25 -3.14 12.62
CA SER A 23 -5.58 -4.56 12.62
C SER A 23 -6.95 -4.86 13.24
N TYR A 24 -7.47 -4.00 14.13
CA TYR A 24 -8.82 -4.14 14.70
C TYR A 24 -9.90 -3.68 13.71
N GLY A 25 -9.62 -2.66 12.89
CA GLY A 25 -10.49 -2.23 11.80
C GLY A 25 -10.54 -3.19 10.60
N GLY A 26 -9.72 -4.24 10.60
CA GLY A 26 -9.78 -5.34 9.63
C GLY A 26 -8.87 -5.17 8.40
N SER A 27 -8.54 -6.30 7.76
CA SER A 27 -7.60 -6.37 6.63
C SER A 27 -7.98 -5.50 5.43
N HIS A 28 -9.26 -5.21 5.23
CA HIS A 28 -9.76 -4.35 4.14
C HIS A 28 -9.22 -2.92 4.22
N LEU A 29 -9.08 -2.35 5.42
CA LEU A 29 -8.50 -1.01 5.60
C LEU A 29 -7.03 -1.00 5.17
N ILE A 30 -6.29 -2.04 5.53
CA ILE A 30 -4.90 -2.22 5.13
C ILE A 30 -4.82 -2.38 3.60
N HIS A 31 -5.66 -3.22 2.99
CA HIS A 31 -5.66 -3.41 1.54
C HIS A 31 -6.00 -2.15 0.74
N ASN A 32 -6.79 -1.24 1.28
CA ASN A 32 -7.13 0.04 0.66
C ASN A 32 -6.03 1.11 0.78
N MET A 33 -4.95 0.84 1.52
CA MET A 33 -3.83 1.79 1.63
C MET A 33 -2.91 1.77 0.40
N GLN A 34 -3.02 0.76 -0.46
CA GLN A 34 -2.25 0.69 -1.70
C GLN A 34 -3.10 1.13 -2.88
N TYR A 35 -2.48 1.84 -3.82
CA TYR A 35 -3.12 2.29 -5.04
C TYR A 35 -2.10 2.40 -6.17
N TRP A 36 -2.59 2.53 -7.39
CA TRP A 36 -1.77 2.71 -8.58
C TRP A 36 -2.06 4.08 -9.13
N GLU A 37 -1.04 4.91 -9.28
CA GLU A 37 -1.16 6.31 -9.66
C GLU A 37 -0.54 6.52 -11.03
N HIS A 38 -1.24 7.17 -11.96
CA HIS A 38 -0.65 7.51 -13.26
C HIS A 38 0.49 8.52 -13.06
N ILE A 39 1.62 8.28 -13.73
CA ILE A 39 2.85 9.07 -13.53
C ILE A 39 2.62 10.54 -13.85
N ASP A 40 1.91 10.84 -14.95
CA ASP A 40 1.68 12.22 -15.40
C ASP A 40 0.50 12.90 -14.71
N THR A 41 -0.70 12.29 -14.76
CA THR A 41 -1.94 12.91 -14.28
C THR A 41 -2.14 12.82 -12.77
N LYS A 42 -1.40 11.94 -12.07
CA LYS A 42 -1.58 11.60 -10.65
C LYS A 42 -2.95 10.98 -10.32
N GLU A 43 -3.71 10.58 -11.33
CA GLU A 43 -5.00 9.93 -11.13
C GLU A 43 -4.81 8.47 -10.73
N GLU A 44 -5.70 7.97 -9.87
CA GLU A 44 -5.70 6.54 -9.53
C GLU A 44 -6.17 5.71 -10.73
N ALA A 45 -5.51 4.58 -10.95
CA ALA A 45 -5.93 3.58 -11.92
C ALA A 45 -7.40 3.20 -11.71
N SER A 46 -8.19 3.40 -12.77
CA SER A 46 -9.60 3.04 -12.78
C SER A 46 -9.80 1.54 -12.49
N LEU A 47 -10.99 1.17 -12.00
CA LEU A 47 -11.32 -0.25 -11.80
C LEU A 47 -11.20 -1.04 -13.10
N LYS A 48 -11.57 -0.44 -14.24
CA LYS A 48 -11.44 -1.05 -15.56
C LYS A 48 -9.98 -1.38 -15.87
N THR A 49 -9.07 -0.42 -15.74
CA THR A 49 -7.63 -0.62 -15.97
C THR A 49 -7.06 -1.73 -15.09
N LYS A 50 -7.44 -1.76 -13.81
CA LYS A 50 -7.03 -2.80 -12.86
C LYS A 50 -7.54 -4.18 -13.31
N ASN A 51 -8.81 -4.29 -13.70
CA ASN A 51 -9.40 -5.55 -14.14
C ASN A 51 -8.81 -6.03 -15.48
N ASP A 52 -8.61 -5.12 -16.46
CA ASP A 52 -8.02 -5.44 -17.75
C ASP A 52 -6.61 -6.06 -17.57
N CYS A 53 -5.79 -5.49 -16.68
CA CYS A 53 -4.50 -6.09 -16.33
C CYS A 53 -4.63 -7.42 -15.60
N PHE A 54 -5.58 -7.55 -14.66
CA PHE A 54 -5.80 -8.79 -13.93
C PHE A 54 -6.19 -9.93 -14.89
N ASP A 55 -7.14 -9.69 -15.78
CA ASP A 55 -7.59 -10.67 -16.76
C ASP A 55 -6.45 -11.05 -17.71
N LYS A 56 -5.70 -10.05 -18.23
CA LYS A 56 -4.55 -10.28 -19.12
C LYS A 56 -3.49 -11.18 -18.50
N VAL A 57 -3.18 -11.03 -17.21
CA VAL A 57 -2.12 -11.81 -16.55
C VAL A 57 -2.59 -13.16 -16.02
N THR A 58 -3.90 -13.34 -15.84
CA THR A 58 -4.51 -14.58 -15.34
C THR A 58 -5.09 -15.46 -16.44
N GLN A 59 -5.19 -14.95 -17.67
CA GLN A 59 -5.65 -15.74 -18.82
C GLN A 59 -4.74 -16.97 -19.00
N ASN A 60 -5.26 -18.13 -18.61
CA ASN A 60 -4.59 -19.45 -18.62
C ASN A 60 -3.36 -19.58 -17.71
N ASN A 61 -3.15 -18.67 -16.75
CA ASN A 61 -2.01 -18.69 -15.84
C ASN A 61 -2.42 -18.38 -14.40
N PRO A 62 -1.75 -18.94 -13.38
CA PRO A 62 -1.95 -18.50 -12.01
C PRO A 62 -1.57 -17.03 -11.86
N PHE A 63 -2.32 -16.31 -11.03
CA PHE A 63 -2.06 -14.90 -10.76
C PHE A 63 -0.64 -14.68 -10.24
N SER A 64 0.08 -13.77 -10.88
CA SER A 64 1.37 -13.28 -10.43
C SER A 64 1.27 -11.77 -10.21
N ARG A 65 1.57 -11.34 -8.98
CA ARG A 65 1.66 -9.91 -8.65
C ARG A 65 2.66 -9.22 -9.55
N ASP A 66 3.80 -9.84 -9.79
CA ASP A 66 4.82 -9.25 -10.62
C ASP A 66 4.32 -8.90 -12.04
N LYS A 67 3.68 -9.88 -12.71
CA LYS A 67 3.09 -9.67 -14.04
C LYS A 67 2.00 -8.60 -14.01
N TYR A 68 1.18 -8.59 -12.96
CA TYR A 68 0.14 -7.58 -12.77
C TYR A 68 0.72 -6.16 -12.62
N GLY A 69 1.74 -6.00 -11.78
CA GLY A 69 2.43 -4.73 -11.57
C GLY A 69 3.13 -4.24 -12.83
N GLN A 70 3.78 -5.15 -13.56
CA GLN A 70 4.39 -4.87 -14.85
C GLN A 70 3.36 -4.35 -15.87
N CYS A 71 2.19 -4.99 -15.96
CA CYS A 71 1.11 -4.56 -16.86
C CYS A 71 0.63 -3.14 -16.59
N LEU A 72 0.50 -2.76 -15.30
CA LEU A 72 0.11 -1.41 -14.92
C LEU A 72 1.23 -0.41 -15.17
N TYR A 73 2.48 -0.81 -14.91
CA TYR A 73 3.66 0.02 -15.16
C TYR A 73 3.82 0.37 -16.65
N GLU A 74 3.60 -0.59 -17.53
CA GLU A 74 3.61 -0.38 -18.99
C GLU A 74 2.50 0.58 -19.45
N GLN A 75 1.42 0.71 -18.68
CA GLN A 75 0.34 1.67 -18.94
C GLN A 75 0.59 3.04 -18.27
N GLY A 76 1.78 3.28 -17.74
CA GLY A 76 2.16 4.57 -17.14
C GLY A 76 1.76 4.72 -15.67
N TYR A 77 1.42 3.63 -14.97
CA TYR A 77 1.07 3.68 -13.55
C TYR A 77 2.22 3.26 -12.65
N ARG A 78 2.33 3.90 -11.48
CA ARG A 78 3.30 3.55 -10.44
C ARG A 78 2.59 3.14 -9.15
N PHE A 79 3.21 2.22 -8.42
CA PHE A 79 2.69 1.73 -7.15
C PHE A 79 2.85 2.80 -6.08
N ARG A 80 1.78 3.10 -5.33
CA ARG A 80 1.78 4.08 -4.25
C ARG A 80 1.05 3.54 -3.03
N THR A 81 1.37 4.12 -1.88
CA THR A 81 0.82 3.73 -0.59
C THR A 81 0.51 4.98 0.22
N ASN A 82 -0.71 5.07 0.76
CA ASN A 82 -1.16 6.21 1.58
C ASN A 82 -0.57 6.17 3.00
N ASN A 83 0.09 5.07 3.39
CA ASN A 83 0.69 4.89 4.71
C ASN A 83 2.14 4.43 4.59
N LEU A 84 3.06 5.16 5.24
CA LEU A 84 4.50 4.87 5.24
C LEU A 84 4.82 3.50 5.87
N LEU A 85 4.03 3.09 6.87
CA LEU A 85 4.17 1.81 7.56
C LEU A 85 3.57 0.63 6.78
N TYR A 86 2.84 0.88 5.69
CA TYR A 86 2.21 -0.18 4.88
C TYR A 86 3.22 -1.24 4.46
N CYS A 87 4.34 -0.83 3.87
CA CYS A 87 5.37 -1.75 3.39
C CYS A 87 6.32 -2.23 4.49
N PHE A 88 6.45 -1.50 5.60
CA PHE A 88 7.35 -1.88 6.68
C PHE A 88 6.72 -2.92 7.61
N TRP A 89 5.41 -2.80 7.86
CA TRP A 89 4.77 -3.55 8.92
C TRP A 89 3.57 -4.38 8.48
N TYR A 90 2.74 -3.87 7.56
CA TYR A 90 1.47 -4.52 7.25
C TYR A 90 1.55 -5.51 6.08
N MET A 91 2.27 -5.16 5.01
CA MET A 91 2.31 -5.91 3.75
C MET A 91 3.75 -5.97 3.17
N PRO A 92 4.75 -6.46 3.93
CA PRO A 92 6.14 -6.45 3.50
C PRO A 92 6.37 -7.25 2.22
N GLU A 93 5.84 -8.47 2.13
CA GLU A 93 6.02 -9.33 0.94
C GLU A 93 5.38 -8.72 -0.31
N LYS A 94 4.17 -8.16 -0.19
CA LYS A 94 3.50 -7.51 -1.31
C LYS A 94 4.27 -6.29 -1.80
N CYS A 95 4.83 -5.51 -0.87
CA CYS A 95 5.66 -4.37 -1.23
C CYS A 95 7.02 -4.77 -1.81
N LYS A 96 7.59 -5.94 -1.46
CA LYS A 96 8.79 -6.44 -2.15
C LYS A 96 8.51 -6.65 -3.64
N ASP A 97 7.35 -7.21 -3.98
CA ASP A 97 6.94 -7.43 -5.38
C ASP A 97 6.74 -6.09 -6.12
N TYR A 98 6.13 -5.09 -5.47
CA TYR A 98 5.72 -3.85 -6.13
C TYR A 98 6.67 -2.66 -5.98
N ASN A 99 7.64 -2.69 -5.07
CA ASN A 99 8.56 -1.57 -4.84
C ASN A 99 9.35 -1.18 -6.09
N LYS A 100 9.61 -2.13 -6.99
CA LYS A 100 10.27 -1.86 -8.27
C LYS A 100 9.44 -1.03 -9.25
N PHE A 101 8.13 -0.87 -9.00
CA PHE A 101 7.20 -0.07 -9.79
C PHE A 101 6.81 1.25 -9.12
N ARG A 102 7.52 1.70 -8.06
CA ARG A 102 7.21 2.94 -7.32
C ARG A 102 7.55 4.24 -8.06
#